data_AF-A0A2I0P5A6-F1
#
_entry.id   AF-A0A2I0P5A6-F1
#
_cell.length_a   1.000
_cell.length_b   1.000
_cell.length_c   1.000
_cell.angle_alpha   90.00
_cell.angle_beta   90.00
_cell.angle_gamma   90.00
#
_symmetry.space_group_name_H-M   'P 1'
#
loop_
_entity.id
_entity.type
_entity.pdbx_description
1 polymer ?
#
loop_
_entity_poly.entity_id
_entity_poly.type
_entity_poly.pdbx_seq_one_letter_code
_entity_poly.pdbx_strand_id
1 'polypeptide(L)' 'MTETFEEMLEELRGIVRRLEDGDTSLEESIVIYERGALLVKQCEDLLGAAEMKLTELGRDR' A
#
# COMPACT_ATOMS: atom_id res chain seq x y z
N MET A 1 -4.02 -13.46 -8.57
CA MET A 1 -4.61 -12.19 -9.05
C MET A 1 -3.83 -11.09 -8.36
N THR A 2 -3.30 -10.13 -9.11
CA THR A 2 -2.59 -8.98 -8.53
C THR A 2 -3.63 -7.98 -8.05
N GLU A 3 -3.55 -7.57 -6.78
CA GLU A 3 -4.42 -6.53 -6.19
C GLU A 3 -4.18 -5.19 -6.91
N THR A 4 -5.24 -4.39 -7.11
CA THR A 4 -5.11 -3.06 -7.71
C THR A 4 -4.59 -2.04 -6.72
N PHE A 5 -4.10 -0.90 -7.21
CA PHE A 5 -3.67 0.21 -6.36
C PHE A 5 -4.79 0.68 -5.42
N GLU A 6 -6.01 0.81 -5.94
CA GLU A 6 -7.17 1.26 -5.19
C GLU A 6 -7.56 0.27 -4.09
N GLU A 7 -7.46 -1.04 -4.37
CA GLU A 7 -7.71 -2.11 -3.39
C GLU A 7 -6.68 -2.06 -2.26
N MET A 8 -5.39 -1.97 -2.60
CA MET A 8 -4.31 -1.86 -1.61
C MET A 8 -4.47 -0.60 -0.74
N LEU A 9 -4.91 0.51 -1.34
CA LEU A 9 -5.12 1.77 -0.63
C LEU A 9 -6.35 1.70 0.31
N GLU A 10 -7.41 1.00 -0.08
CA GLU A 10 -8.56 0.77 0.82
C GLU A 10 -8.18 -0.14 1.99
N GLU A 11 -7.39 -1.18 1.75
CA GLU A 11 -6.90 -2.04 2.83
C GLU A 11 -6.01 -1.26 3.80
N LEU A 12 -5.09 -0.44 3.29
CA LEU A 12 -4.23 0.41 4.12
C LEU A 12 -5.05 1.38 4.99
N ARG A 13 -6.11 1.99 4.44
CA ARG A 13 -7.04 2.82 5.21
C ARG A 13 -7.73 2.03 6.32
N GLY A 14 -8.12 0.78 6.05
CA GLY A 14 -8.70 -0.12 7.04
C GLY A 14 -7.73 -0.44 8.18
N ILE A 15 -6.46 -0.69 7.85
CA ILE A 15 -5.39 -0.95 8.84
C ILE A 15 -5.18 0.27 9.74
N VAL A 16 -5.10 1.48 9.16
CA VAL A 16 -4.94 2.72 9.92
C VAL A 16 -6.10 2.90 10.90
N ARG A 17 -7.35 2.74 10.45
CA ARG A 17 -8.53 2.84 11.33
C ARG A 17 -8.45 1.86 12.51
N ARG A 18 -8.09 0.60 12.25
CA ARG A 18 -7.97 -0.42 13.32
C ARG A 18 -6.87 -0.11 14.33
N LEU A 19 -5.76 0.47 13.89
CA LEU A 19 -4.68 0.92 14.77
C LEU A 19 -5.11 2.13 15.62
N GLU A 20 -5.89 3.04 15.04
CA GLU A 20 -6.40 4.24 15.72
C GLU A 20 -7.53 3.94 16.72
N ASP A 21 -8.35 2.93 16.47
CA ASP A 21 -9.47 2.54 17.33
C ASP A 21 -9.03 2.02 18.71
N GLY A 22 -7.76 1.63 18.87
CA GLY A 22 -7.15 1.29 20.17
C GLY A 22 -7.66 0.00 20.85
N ASP A 23 -8.64 -0.69 20.26
CA ASP A 23 -9.20 -1.96 20.74
C ASP A 23 -8.43 -3.20 20.22
N THR A 24 -7.24 -2.98 19.64
CA THR A 24 -6.40 -4.03 19.06
C THR A 24 -5.36 -4.51 20.08
N SER A 25 -5.22 -5.82 20.25
CA SER A 25 -4.18 -6.39 21.12
C SER A 25 -2.76 -6.08 20.59
N LEU A 26 -1.72 -6.25 21.42
CA LEU A 26 -0.34 -6.00 21.01
C LEU A 26 0.08 -6.93 19.86
N GLU A 27 -0.21 -8.23 19.98
CA GLU A 27 0.08 -9.21 18.93
C GLU A 27 -0.64 -8.86 17.63
N GLU A 28 -1.92 -8.50 17.68
CA GLU A 28 -2.66 -8.09 16.47
C GLU A 28 -2.11 -6.80 15.88
N SER A 29 -1.71 -5.84 16.72
CA SER A 29 -1.13 -4.56 16.30
C SER A 29 0.15 -4.78 15.49
N ILE A 30 0.97 -5.75 15.90
CA ILE A 30 2.18 -6.15 15.16
C ILE A 30 1.80 -6.73 13.79
N VAL A 31 0.84 -7.66 13.75
CA VAL A 31 0.42 -8.32 12.51
C VAL A 31 -0.17 -7.32 11.50
N ILE A 32 -1.06 -6.43 11.94
CA ILE A 32 -1.68 -5.44 11.03
C ILE A 32 -0.67 -4.38 10.59
N TYR A 33 0.31 -4.03 11.44
CA TYR A 33 1.41 -3.15 11.05
C TYR A 33 2.28 -3.79 9.96
N GLU A 34 2.67 -5.06 10.11
CA GLU A 34 3.47 -5.77 9.11
C GLU A 34 2.74 -5.85 7.76
N ARG A 35 1.42 -6.11 7.77
CA ARG A 35 0.60 -6.05 6.55
C ARG A 35 0.58 -4.65 5.95
N GLY A 36 0.41 -3.62 6.76
CA GLY A 36 0.44 -2.23 6.32
C GLY A 36 1.77 -1.85 5.66
N ALA A 37 2.89 -2.24 6.26
CA ALA A 37 4.23 -2.00 5.71
C ALA A 37 4.43 -2.72 4.35
N LEU A 38 3.93 -3.95 4.21
CA LEU A 38 3.95 -4.67 2.94
C LEU A 38 3.13 -3.96 1.86
N LEU A 39 1.91 -3.53 2.19
CA LEU A 39 1.03 -2.81 1.26
C LEU A 39 1.65 -1.49 0.80
N VAL A 40 2.27 -0.74 1.71
CA VAL A 40 2.99 0.51 1.38
C VAL A 40 4.08 0.23 0.34
N LYS A 41 4.90 -0.80 0.57
CA LYS A 41 5.94 -1.19 -0.38
C LYS A 41 5.37 -1.56 -1.76
N GLN A 42 4.28 -2.33 -1.79
CA GLN A 42 3.64 -2.71 -3.05
C GLN A 42 3.06 -1.50 -3.80
N CYS A 43 2.48 -0.53 -3.10
CA CYS A 43 2.03 0.73 -3.67
C CYS A 43 3.19 1.54 -4.24
N GLU A 44 4.31 1.65 -3.53
CA GLU A 44 5.52 2.33 -4.00
C GLU A 44 6.08 1.69 -5.28
N ASP A 45 6.17 0.35 -5.31
CA ASP A 45 6.64 -0.39 -6.47
C ASP A 45 5.75 -0.15 -7.70
N LEU A 46 4.42 -0.13 -7.51
CA LEU A 46 3.45 0.08 -8.57
C LEU A 46 3.47 1.51 -9.11
N LEU A 47 3.59 2.50 -8.22
CA LEU A 47 3.75 3.90 -8.60
C LEU A 47 5.08 4.14 -9.32
N GLY A 48 6.17 3.54 -8.86
CA GLY A 48 7.48 3.62 -9.53
C GLY A 48 7.44 3.02 -10.94
N ALA A 49 6.77 1.89 -11.12
CA ALA A 49 6.58 1.29 -12.44
C ALA A 49 5.75 2.18 -13.37
N ALA A 50 4.69 2.82 -12.84
CA ALA A 50 3.88 3.77 -13.59
C ALA A 50 4.68 5.02 -14.00
N GLU A 51 5.47 5.59 -13.08
CA GLU A 51 6.34 6.74 -13.34
C GLU A 51 7.41 6.44 -14.39
N MET A 52 8.05 5.25 -14.31
CA MET A 52 9.02 4.80 -15.31
C MET A 52 8.40 4.76 -16.70
N LYS A 53 7.20 4.18 -16.82
CA LYS A 53 6.47 4.10 -18.10
C LYS A 53 6.12 5.49 -18.65
N LEU A 54 5.70 6.42 -17.79
CA LEU A 54 5.44 7.81 -18.19
C LEU A 54 6.72 8.52 -18.64
N THR A 55 7.84 8.27 -17.98
CA THR A 55 9.15 8.85 -18.32
C THR A 55 9.64 8.36 -19.68
N GLU A 56 9.47 7.07 -19.99
CA GLU A 56 9.80 6.50 -21.31
C GLU A 56 8.95 7.13 -22.41
N LEU A 57 7.62 7.19 -22.23
CA LEU A 57 6.70 7.82 -23.18
C LEU A 57 6.99 9.32 -23.39
N GLY A 58 7.44 10.02 -22.35
CA GLY A 58 7.83 11.42 -22.43
C GLY A 58 9.16 11.67 -23.13
N ARG A 59 10.08 10.69 -23.15
CA ARG A 59 11.37 10.78 -23.86
C ARG A 59 11.26 10.55 -25.36
N ASP A 60 10.24 9.81 -25.81
CA ASP A 60 9.97 9.53 -27.22
C ASP A 60 9.24 10.67 -27.95
N ARG A 61 9.20 11.88 -27.36
CA ARG A 61 8.48 13.05 -27.87
C ARG A 61 9.38 14.23 -28.23
#